data_AF-A0A2T0BFQ8-F1
#
_entry.id   AF-A0A2T0BFQ8-F1
#
_cell.length_a   1.000
_cell.length_b   1.000
_cell.length_c   1.000
_cell.angle_alpha   90.00
_cell.angle_beta   90.00
_cell.angle_gamma   90.00
#
_symmetry.space_group_name_H-M   'P 1'
#
loop_
_entity.id
_entity.type
_entity.pdbx_description
1 polymer ?
#
loop_
_entity_poly.entity_id
_entity_poly.type
_entity_poly.pdbx_seq_one_letter_code
_entity_poly.pdbx_strand_id
1 'polypeptide(L)' 'MENEHIINIKICQMRQSLQDLINEKQSLLDPEVIIASQKLDEALNEYHNLFKKVDK' A
#
# COMPACT_ATOMS: atom_id res chain seq x y z
N MET A 1 -0.09 13.82 14.16
CA MET A 1 -0.68 14.29 12.88
C MET A 1 0.30 14.21 11.72
N GLU A 2 1.60 14.49 11.89
CA GLU A 2 2.59 14.40 10.80
C GLU A 2 2.89 12.96 10.30
N ASN A 3 3.01 12.00 11.22
CA ASN A 3 3.26 10.59 10.88
C ASN A 3 2.13 9.94 10.06
N GLU A 4 0.89 10.34 10.32
CA GLU A 4 -0.29 9.86 9.59
C GLU A 4 -0.24 10.30 8.12
N HIS A 5 0.10 11.56 7.89
CA HIS A 5 0.19 12.13 6.55
C HIS A 5 1.30 11.47 5.72
N ILE A 6 2.46 11.20 6.32
CA ILE A 6 3.59 10.53 5.67
C ILE A 6 3.20 9.11 5.22
N ILE A 7 2.51 8.36 6.08
CA ILE A 7 2.10 6.98 5.74
C ILE A 7 1.02 6.99 4.66
N ASN A 8 0.10 7.95 4.71
CA ASN A 8 -0.93 8.11 3.69
C ASN A 8 -0.31 8.43 2.31
N ILE A 9 0.67 9.35 2.25
CA ILE A 9 1.43 9.63 1.02
C ILE A 9 2.10 8.36 0.49
N LYS A 10 2.75 7.58 1.36
CA LYS A 10 3.43 6.35 0.98
C LYS A 10 2.47 5.31 0.40
N ILE A 11 1.28 5.16 0.99
CA ILE A 11 0.21 4.30 0.46
C ILE A 11 -0.26 4.78 -0.92
N CYS A 12 -0.42 6.09 -1.11
CA CYS A 12 -0.81 6.65 -2.41
C CYS A 12 0.24 6.39 -3.49
N GLN A 13 1.52 6.55 -3.18
CA GLN A 13 2.62 6.23 -4.09
C GLN A 13 2.65 4.74 -4.45
N MET A 14 2.50 3.85 -3.45
CA MET A 14 2.48 2.40 -3.67
C MET A 14 1.29 1.96 -4.53
N ARG A 15 0.12 2.61 -4.37
CA ARG A 15 -1.06 2.38 -5.23
C ARG A 15 -0.80 2.78 -6.68
N GLN A 16 -0.16 3.92 -6.90
CA GLN A 16 0.23 4.35 -8.25
C GLN A 16 1.20 3.35 -8.88
N SER A 17 2.27 2.99 -8.17
CA SER A 17 3.24 2.02 -8.69
C SER A 17 2.62 0.64 -8.96
N LEU A 18 1.69 0.18 -8.14
CA LEU A 18 0.95 -1.06 -8.40
C LEU A 18 0.07 -0.94 -9.64
N GLN A 19 -0.62 0.19 -9.83
CA GLN A 19 -1.45 0.42 -11.01
C GLN A 19 -0.61 0.47 -12.29
N ASP A 20 0.55 1.14 -12.25
CA ASP A 20 1.48 1.18 -13.37
C ASP A 20 1.98 -0.23 -13.70
N LEU A 21 2.36 -1.01 -12.68
CA LEU A 21 2.77 -2.39 -12.85
C LEU A 21 1.65 -3.28 -13.43
N ILE A 22 0.41 -3.09 -13.01
CA ILE A 22 -0.76 -3.78 -13.58
C ILE A 22 -0.98 -3.40 -15.05
N ASN A 23 -0.71 -2.15 -15.42
CA ASN A 23 -0.84 -1.69 -16.80
C ASN A 23 0.31 -2.21 -17.69
N GLU A 24 1.51 -2.37 -17.12
CA GLU A 24 2.69 -2.90 -17.83
C GLU A 24 2.65 -4.43 -17.98
N LYS A 25 2.13 -5.13 -16.97
CA LYS A 25 2.08 -6.60 -16.96
C LYS A 25 0.77 -7.08 -17.59
N GLN A 26 0.86 -8.13 -18.40
CA GLN A 26 -0.32 -8.72 -19.05
C GLN A 26 -1.25 -9.47 -18.09
N SER A 27 -0.80 -9.74 -16.86
CA SER A 27 -1.52 -10.56 -15.90
C SER A 27 -1.41 -10.01 -14.48
N LEU A 28 -2.55 -9.96 -13.78
CA LEU A 28 -2.60 -9.66 -12.34
C LEU A 28 -1.93 -10.75 -11.48
N LEU A 29 -1.73 -11.93 -12.06
CA LEU A 29 -1.04 -13.05 -11.40
C LEU A 29 0.47 -13.02 -11.64
N ASP A 30 0.98 -11.98 -12.32
CA ASP A 30 2.42 -11.79 -12.44
C ASP A 30 3.04 -11.71 -11.03
N PRO A 31 4.12 -12.46 -10.74
CA PRO A 31 4.74 -12.46 -9.42
C PRO A 31 5.09 -11.07 -8.91
N GLU A 32 5.48 -10.14 -9.78
CA GLU A 32 5.80 -8.77 -9.38
C GLU A 32 4.54 -8.01 -8.94
N VAL A 33 3.42 -8.19 -9.66
CA VAL A 33 2.12 -7.59 -9.30
C VAL A 33 1.65 -8.13 -7.96
N ILE A 34 1.76 -9.44 -7.74
CA ILE A 34 1.40 -10.07 -6.47
C ILE A 34 2.26 -9.51 -5.33
N ILE A 35 3.57 -9.45 -5.50
CA ILE A 35 4.50 -8.94 -4.47
C ILE A 35 4.21 -7.46 -4.17
N ALA A 36 3.99 -6.64 -5.20
CA ALA A 36 3.65 -5.23 -5.03
C ALA A 36 2.32 -5.04 -4.28
N SER A 37 1.31 -5.85 -4.59
CA SER A 37 0.02 -5.84 -3.90
C SER A 37 0.15 -6.24 -2.43
N GLN A 38 0.95 -7.27 -2.12
CA GLN A 38 1.18 -7.72 -0.75
C GLN A 38 1.86 -6.64 0.10
N LYS A 39 2.86 -5.95 -0.46
CA LYS A 39 3.53 -4.83 0.22
C LYS A 39 2.58 -3.67 0.49
N LEU A 40 1.66 -3.37 -0.44
CA LEU A 40 0.65 -2.35 -0.25
C LEU A 40 -0.31 -2.73 0.90
N ASP A 41 -0.72 -3.99 0.97
CA ASP A 41 -1.56 -4.49 2.07
C ASP A 41 -0.85 -4.40 3.43
N GLU A 42 0.45 -4.71 3.50
CA GLU A 42 1.24 -4.53 4.71
C GLU A 42 1.26 -3.07 5.19
N ALA A 43 1.49 -2.13 4.27
CA ALA A 43 1.48 -0.69 4.58
C ALA A 43 0.09 -0.20 5.04
N LEU A 44 -0.98 -0.70 4.43
CA LEU A 44 -2.36 -0.41 4.84
C LEU A 44 -2.67 -0.94 6.24
N ASN A 45 -2.19 -2.14 6.55
CA ASN A 45 -2.34 -2.75 7.87
C ASN A 45 -1.56 -1.97 8.94
N GLU A 46 -0.35 -1.50 8.62
CA GLU A 46 0.44 -0.65 9.50
C GLU A 46 -0.29 0.67 9.80
N TYR A 47 -0.80 1.33 8.76
CA TYR A 47 -1.64 2.52 8.91
C TYR A 47 -2.83 2.25 9.83
N HIS A 48 -3.59 1.19 9.56
CA HIS A 48 -4.76 0.82 10.36
C HIS A 48 -4.42 0.54 11.83
N ASN A 49 -3.28 -0.11 12.10
CA ASN A 49 -2.82 -0.40 13.45
C ASN A 49 -2.43 0.86 14.23
N LEU A 50 -1.96 1.90 13.55
CA LEU A 50 -1.67 3.19 14.19
C LEU A 50 -2.95 3.87 14.70
N PHE A 51 -4.08 3.76 13.98
CA PHE A 51 -5.37 4.29 14.46
C PHE A 51 -5.99 3.43 15.56
N LYS A 52 -5.89 2.10 15.47
CA LYS A 52 -6.41 1.20 16.52
C LYS A 52 -5.78 1.42 17.90
N LYS A 53 -4.59 2.03 17.98
CA LYS A 53 -3.94 2.38 19.26
C LYS A 53 -4.48 3.67 19.89
N VAL A 54 -5.26 4.47 19.16
CA VAL A 54 -5.80 5.76 19.64
C VAL A 54 -7.20 5.60 20.25
N ASP A 55 -7.91 4.51 19.96
CA ASP A 55 -9.26 4.20 20.45
C ASP A 55 -9.31 3.40 21.78
N LYS A 56 -8.29 3.48 22.65
CA LYS A 56 -8.28 2.78 23.96
C LYS A 56 -8.05 3.69 25.15
#